data_AF-A0A848Z5Q9-F1
#
_entry.id   AF-A0A848Z5Q9-F1
#
_cell.length_a   1.000
_cell.length_b   1.000
_cell.length_c   1.000
_cell.angle_alpha   90.00
_cell.angle_beta   90.00
_cell.angle_gamma   90.00
#
_symmetry.space_group_name_H-M   'P 1'
#
loop_
_entity.id
_entity.type
_entity.pdbx_description
1 polymer ?
#
loop_
_entity_poly.entity_id
_entity_poly.type
_entity_poly.pdbx_seq_one_letter_code
_entity_poly.pdbx_strand_id
1 'polypeptide(L)'
;MPRPWLVAALALVACDPREPDTGAEAGASDPPGAVIEVPRNAIRLHDQFYMVPLDERVGGCQAYRAFSPTGRVPQAIYYRTPDGRFVMDRGLAVCD
;
A
#
# COMPACT_ATOMS: atom_id res chain seq x y z
N MET A 1 -38.30 -35.20 50.87
CA MET A 1 -38.81 -35.31 49.49
C MET A 1 -37.64 -35.62 48.56
N PRO A 2 -37.50 -36.87 48.08
CA PRO A 2 -36.54 -37.22 47.04
C PRO A 2 -37.24 -37.75 45.78
N ARG A 3 -36.84 -37.30 44.58
CA ARG A 3 -36.79 -38.04 43.29
C ARG A 3 -36.60 -37.10 42.08
N PRO A 4 -36.10 -37.61 40.93
CA PRO A 4 -34.91 -37.07 40.27
C PRO A 4 -35.13 -36.81 38.76
N TRP A 5 -34.01 -36.62 38.04
CA TRP A 5 -33.82 -36.66 36.57
C TRP A 5 -33.96 -35.33 35.82
N LEU A 6 -32.84 -34.85 35.26
CA LEU A 6 -32.57 -35.09 33.84
C LEU A 6 -31.08 -34.94 33.50
N VAL A 7 -30.65 -35.88 32.68
CA VAL A 7 -29.32 -36.06 32.10
C VAL A 7 -29.10 -35.01 31.00
N ALA A 8 -27.90 -34.43 30.92
CA ALA A 8 -27.38 -33.91 29.66
C ALA A 8 -25.85 -33.99 29.66
N ALA A 9 -25.33 -35.07 29.10
CA ALA A 9 -23.95 -35.17 28.67
C ALA A 9 -23.77 -34.26 27.44
N LEU A 10 -22.90 -33.25 27.54
CA LEU A 10 -22.47 -32.48 26.38
C LEU A 10 -21.12 -33.01 25.91
N ALA A 11 -21.11 -33.43 24.65
CA ALA A 11 -20.00 -34.06 23.98
C ALA A 11 -18.89 -33.07 23.60
N LEU A 12 -17.67 -33.61 23.62
CA LEU A 12 -16.44 -33.24 22.91
C LEU A 12 -16.61 -32.28 21.72
N VAL A 13 -15.96 -31.12 21.80
CA VAL A 13 -15.29 -30.50 20.64
C VAL A 13 -13.88 -30.15 21.08
N ALA A 14 -12.91 -30.79 20.44
CA ALA A 14 -11.49 -30.56 20.62
C ALA A 14 -11.15 -29.08 20.35
N CYS A 15 -10.39 -28.47 21.26
CA CYS A 15 -9.69 -27.21 21.01
C CYS A 15 -8.41 -27.55 20.24
N ASP A 16 -8.48 -27.51 18.90
CA ASP A 16 -7.29 -27.49 18.06
C ASP A 16 -6.75 -26.05 18.07
N PRO A 17 -5.54 -25.77 18.59
CA PRO A 17 -4.90 -24.49 18.36
C PRO A 17 -4.49 -24.42 16.90
N ARG A 18 -5.30 -23.73 16.09
CA ARG A 18 -4.97 -23.38 14.71
C ARG A 18 -3.76 -22.44 14.77
N GLU A 19 -2.57 -22.97 14.46
CA GLU A 19 -1.36 -22.17 14.27
C GLU A 19 -1.66 -21.07 13.23
N PRO A 20 -1.32 -19.80 13.50
CA PRO A 20 -1.38 -18.79 12.47
C PRO A 20 -0.26 -19.08 11.45
N ASP A 21 -0.66 -19.56 10.27
CA ASP A 21 0.13 -19.47 9.05
C ASP A 21 0.62 -18.02 8.92
N THR A 22 1.89 -17.82 9.31
CA THR A 22 2.61 -16.56 9.10
C THR A 22 2.93 -16.52 7.60
N GLY A 23 1.94 -16.09 6.82
CA GLY A 23 2.07 -15.80 5.41
C GLY A 23 3.04 -14.66 5.21
N ALA A 24 4.25 -15.00 4.76
CA ALA A 24 5.12 -14.21 3.90
C ALA A 24 5.15 -12.70 4.15
N GLU A 25 6.01 -12.27 5.08
CA GLU A 25 6.68 -10.99 4.91
C GLU A 25 8.07 -11.31 4.35
N ALA A 26 8.16 -11.40 3.02
CA ALA A 26 9.44 -11.31 2.33
C ALA A 26 9.99 -9.90 2.60
N GLY A 27 10.63 -9.75 3.76
CA GLY A 27 11.47 -8.62 4.07
C GLY A 27 12.57 -8.61 3.03
N ALA A 28 12.37 -7.80 1.98
CA ALA A 28 13.41 -7.42 1.04
C ALA A 28 14.53 -6.83 1.90
N SER A 29 15.50 -7.68 2.20
CA SER A 29 16.73 -7.30 2.86
C SER A 29 17.49 -6.50 1.82
N ASP A 30 17.21 -5.20 1.76
CA ASP A 30 17.94 -4.27 0.93
C ASP A 30 19.40 -4.31 1.39
N PRO A 31 20.35 -4.71 0.52
CA PRO A 31 21.75 -4.78 0.92
C PRO A 31 22.21 -3.38 1.32
N PRO A 32 22.94 -3.22 2.45
CA PRO A 32 23.44 -1.93 2.88
C PRO A 32 24.36 -1.37 1.78
N GLY A 33 23.88 -0.37 1.04
CA GLY A 33 24.58 0.23 -0.09
C GLY A 33 23.87 0.15 -1.45
N ALA A 34 22.61 -0.31 -1.52
CA ALA A 34 21.83 -0.18 -2.74
C ALA A 34 21.68 1.31 -3.13
N VAL A 35 22.30 1.69 -4.25
CA VAL A 35 22.07 3.00 -4.84
C VAL A 35 20.66 2.99 -5.39
N ILE A 36 19.74 3.74 -4.76
CA ILE A 36 18.38 3.86 -5.26
C ILE A 36 18.42 4.73 -6.53
N GLU A 37 18.32 4.07 -7.69
CA GLU A 37 18.32 4.73 -8.99
C GLU A 37 17.03 5.53 -9.22
N VAL A 38 17.16 6.73 -9.76
CA VAL A 38 16.01 7.57 -10.12
C VAL A 38 15.35 6.99 -11.38
N PRO A 39 14.03 6.73 -11.37
CA PRO A 39 13.34 6.20 -12.54
C PRO A 39 13.50 7.11 -13.77
N ARG A 40 13.70 6.53 -14.97
CA ARG A 40 13.96 7.29 -16.21
C ARG A 40 12.85 8.26 -16.61
N ASN A 41 11.61 7.96 -16.26
CA ASN A 41 10.43 8.78 -16.56
C ASN A 41 10.05 9.71 -15.40
N ALA A 42 10.91 9.86 -14.39
CA ALA A 42 10.66 10.71 -13.23
C ALA A 42 10.75 12.20 -13.60
N ILE A 43 9.73 12.97 -13.22
CA ILE A 43 9.67 14.43 -13.36
C ILE A 43 10.27 15.04 -12.09
N ARG A 44 11.43 15.68 -12.20
CA ARG A 44 12.08 16.34 -11.06
C ARG A 44 11.29 17.59 -10.67
N LEU A 45 10.95 17.72 -9.37
CA LEU A 45 10.34 18.93 -8.82
C LEU A 45 11.36 19.80 -8.07
N HIS A 46 12.19 19.17 -7.25
CA HIS A 46 13.28 19.82 -6.51
C HIS A 46 14.42 18.83 -6.24
N ASP A 47 15.43 19.24 -5.48
CA ASP A 47 16.56 18.36 -5.13
C ASP A 47 16.10 17.06 -4.51
N GLN A 48 16.47 15.96 -5.17
CA GLN A 48 16.16 14.59 -4.76
C GLN A 48 14.65 14.29 -4.61
N PHE A 49 13.75 15.06 -5.23
CA PHE A 49 12.32 14.79 -5.20
C PHE A 49 11.69 14.86 -6.58
N TYR A 50 10.91 13.84 -6.87
CA TYR A 50 10.41 13.55 -8.21
C TYR A 50 8.96 13.10 -8.15
N MET A 51 8.26 13.28 -9.27
CA MET A 51 6.98 12.64 -9.56
C MET A 51 7.19 11.58 -10.62
N VAL A 52 6.87 10.33 -10.31
CA VAL A 52 7.02 9.19 -11.22
C VAL A 52 5.64 8.83 -11.75
N PRO A 53 5.41 8.84 -13.07
CA PRO A 53 4.14 8.41 -13.61
C PRO A 53 3.93 6.92 -13.33
N LEU A 54 2.68 6.56 -13.02
CA LEU A 54 2.25 5.17 -12.91
C LEU A 54 1.88 4.64 -14.29
N ASP A 55 2.10 3.36 -14.53
CA ASP A 55 1.76 2.73 -15.81
C ASP A 55 0.24 2.68 -16.05
N GLU A 56 -0.54 2.64 -14.96
CA GLU A 56 -1.99 2.62 -15.00
C GLU A 56 -2.60 4.02 -14.88
N ARG A 57 -3.60 4.30 -15.71
CA ARG A 57 -4.43 5.50 -15.61
C ARG A 57 -5.58 5.26 -14.65
N VAL A 58 -5.75 6.16 -13.68
CA VAL A 58 -6.79 6.03 -12.66
C VAL A 58 -8.00 6.86 -13.07
N GLY A 59 -9.03 6.18 -13.58
CA GLY A 59 -10.25 6.83 -14.08
C GLY A 59 -9.97 7.76 -15.27
N GLY A 60 -9.14 7.31 -16.21
CA GLY A 60 -8.77 8.05 -17.42
C GLY A 60 -7.61 9.04 -17.24
N CYS A 61 -7.28 9.41 -16.00
CA CYS A 61 -6.24 10.38 -15.72
C CYS A 61 -4.87 9.72 -15.50
N GLN A 62 -3.81 10.33 -16.04
CA GLN A 62 -2.44 9.93 -15.72
C GLN A 62 -2.15 10.19 -14.24
N ALA A 63 -1.84 9.11 -13.51
CA ALA A 63 -1.50 9.15 -12.09
C ALA A 63 0.02 9.19 -11.89
N TYR A 64 0.45 9.73 -10.75
CA TYR A 64 1.85 9.87 -10.36
C TYR A 64 2.03 9.51 -8.89
N ARG A 65 3.22 9.02 -8.53
CA ARG A 65 3.67 8.87 -7.15
C ARG A 65 4.87 9.75 -6.87
N ALA A 66 4.96 10.27 -5.65
CA ALA A 66 6.16 10.95 -5.20
C ALA A 66 7.32 9.94 -5.03
N PHE A 67 8.54 10.37 -5.32
CA PHE A 67 9.75 9.58 -5.17
C PHE A 67 10.90 10.45 -4.66
N SER A 68 11.67 9.90 -3.73
CA SER A 68 12.95 10.45 -3.32
C SER A 68 13.91 9.30 -3.03
N PRO A 69 15.15 9.33 -3.55
CA PRO A 69 16.14 8.29 -3.24
C PRO A 69 16.73 8.43 -1.83
N THR A 70 16.56 9.58 -1.18
CA THR A 70 17.19 9.90 0.12
C THR A 70 16.19 10.35 1.19
N GLY A 71 15.04 10.86 0.78
CA GLY A 71 14.03 11.42 1.67
C GLY A 71 12.78 10.56 1.79
N ARG A 72 11.97 10.85 2.80
CA ARG A 72 10.61 10.32 2.91
C ARG A 72 9.67 11.14 2.04
N VAL A 73 8.71 10.47 1.41
CA VAL A 73 7.70 11.10 0.57
C VAL A 73 6.30 10.61 0.97
N PRO A 74 5.24 11.42 0.81
CA PRO A 74 3.89 10.94 1.05
C PRO A 74 3.51 9.84 0.06
N GLN A 75 2.96 8.75 0.57
CA GLN A 75 2.41 7.64 -0.22
C GLN A 75 0.99 8.00 -0.66
N ALA A 76 0.90 8.81 -1.71
CA ALA A 76 -0.36 9.30 -2.26
C ALA A 76 -0.33 9.27 -3.79
N ILE A 77 -1.52 9.26 -4.38
CA ILE A 77 -1.70 9.44 -5.82
C ILE A 77 -1.82 10.94 -6.11
N TYR A 78 -1.01 11.39 -7.04
CA TYR A 78 -1.02 12.76 -7.54
C TYR A 78 -1.46 12.77 -9.00
N TYR A 79 -2.06 13.88 -9.41
CA TYR A 79 -2.48 14.18 -10.77
C TYR A 79 -1.87 15.51 -11.21
N ARG A 80 -1.65 15.64 -12.51
CA ARG A 80 -1.07 16.85 -13.09
C ARG A 80 -2.17 17.81 -13.53
N THR A 81 -2.13 19.02 -13.00
CA THR A 81 -2.98 20.17 -13.40
C THR A 81 -2.54 20.75 -14.75
N PRO A 82 -3.38 21.57 -15.42
CA PRO A 82 -3.02 22.18 -16.71
C PRO A 82 -1.79 23.08 -16.65
N ASP A 83 -1.58 23.75 -15.51
CA ASP A 83 -0.43 24.61 -15.27
C ASP A 83 0.82 23.83 -14.82
N GLY A 84 0.73 22.49 -14.76
CA GLY A 84 1.87 21.60 -14.53
C GLY A 84 2.15 21.28 -13.06
N ARG A 85 1.36 21.78 -12.11
CA ARG A 85 1.43 21.40 -10.69
C ARG A 85 0.87 19.99 -10.46
N PHE A 86 1.29 19.38 -9.36
CA PHE A 86 0.79 18.08 -8.90
C PHE A 86 -0.12 18.24 -7.69
N VAL A 87 -1.32 17.68 -7.77
CA VAL A 87 -2.35 17.77 -6.73
C VAL A 87 -2.97 16.39 -6.48
N MET A 88 -3.54 16.18 -5.30
CA MET A 88 -4.26 14.93 -4.99
C MET A 88 -5.71 14.93 -5.51
N ASP A 89 -6.28 16.12 -5.73
CA ASP A 89 -7.64 16.25 -6.25
C ASP A 89 -7.66 16.02 -7.77
N ARG A 90 -8.23 14.89 -8.17
CA ARG A 90 -8.40 14.52 -9.58
C ARG A 90 -9.27 15.52 -10.35
N GLY A 91 -10.21 16.21 -9.70
CA GLY A 91 -11.09 17.19 -10.35
C GLY A 91 -10.36 18.41 -10.92
N LEU A 92 -9.11 18.63 -10.51
CA LEU A 92 -8.25 19.71 -11.00
C LEU A 92 -7.24 19.25 -12.06
N ALA A 93 -7.25 17.96 -12.41
CA ALA A 93 -6.30 17.37 -13.33
C ALA A 93 -6.66 17.63 -14.81
N VAL A 94 -5.65 17.59 -15.68
CA VAL A 94 -5.87 17.39 -17.12
C VAL A 94 -5.93 15.89 -17.36
N CYS A 95 -7.09 15.42 -17.78
CA CYS A 95 -7.30 14.05 -18.22
C CYS A 95 -7.64 14.07 -19.71
N ASP A 96 -7.20 13.03 -20.42
CA ASP A 96 -7.52 12.84 -21.84
C ASP A 96 -8.95 12.30 -22.00
#